data_AF-A0A8J7SYA0-F1
#
_entry.id   AF-A0A8J7SYA0-F1
#
_cell.length_a   1.000
_cell.length_b   1.000
_cell.length_c   1.000
_cell.angle_alpha   90.00
_cell.angle_beta   90.00
_cell.angle_gamma   90.00
#
_symmetry.space_group_name_H-M   'P 1'
#
loop_
_entity.id
_entity.type
_entity.pdbx_description
1 polymer ?
#
loop_
_entity_poly.entity_id
_entity_poly.type
_entity_poly.pdbx_seq_one_letter_code
_entity_poly.pdbx_strand_id
1 'polypeptide(L)'
;VTPLNSEQRKIVHLAAVFANNFTNHCCTLAYKLLEESGINPKLLVPIIAETFRKIDEIGPVKAQTGPAVRWDTNVLHAHTDLLRPNPAMRQIYKLMSDSIHYYHSEND
;
A
#
# COMPACT_ATOMS: atom_id res chain seq x y z
N VAL A 1 -19.59 25.57 1.13
CA VAL A 1 -19.29 24.20 1.62
C VAL A 1 -20.62 23.48 1.80
N THR A 2 -20.87 22.40 1.06
CA THR A 2 -22.10 21.62 1.23
C THR A 2 -21.97 20.77 2.49
N PRO A 3 -22.83 20.94 3.52
CA PRO A 3 -22.72 20.17 4.75
C PRO A 3 -22.99 18.68 4.48
N LEU A 4 -22.12 17.81 4.98
CA LEU A 4 -22.26 16.37 4.86
C LEU A 4 -23.32 15.85 5.84
N ASN A 5 -24.20 14.96 5.41
CA ASN A 5 -25.11 14.25 6.29
C ASN A 5 -24.38 13.12 7.07
N SER A 6 -25.07 12.47 8.01
CA SER A 6 -24.48 11.44 8.86
C SER A 6 -23.90 10.26 8.08
N GLU A 7 -24.57 9.81 7.02
CA GLU A 7 -24.10 8.70 6.18
C GLU A 7 -22.87 9.10 5.36
N GLN A 8 -22.87 10.30 4.77
CA GLN A 8 -21.71 10.83 4.06
C GLN A 8 -20.50 10.97 4.99
N ARG A 9 -20.70 11.41 6.25
CA ARG A 9 -19.62 11.49 7.24
C ARG A 9 -19.03 10.12 7.57
N LYS A 10 -19.85 9.06 7.66
CA LYS A 10 -19.36 7.69 7.86
C LYS A 10 -18.49 7.23 6.70
N ILE A 11 -18.90 7.51 5.46
CA ILE A 11 -18.12 7.17 4.26
C ILE A 11 -16.79 7.95 4.22
N VAL A 12 -16.81 9.25 4.53
CA VAL A 12 -15.57 10.04 4.62
C VAL A 12 -14.63 9.49 5.69
N HIS A 13 -15.16 9.10 6.85
CA HIS A 13 -14.35 8.49 7.90
C HIS A 13 -13.72 7.16 7.44
N LEU A 14 -14.49 6.29 6.81
CA LEU A 14 -13.99 5.03 6.25
C LEU A 14 -12.90 5.28 5.19
N ALA A 15 -13.11 6.23 4.28
CA ALA A 15 -12.11 6.61 3.29
C ALA A 15 -10.83 7.14 3.94
N ALA A 16 -10.94 7.92 5.02
CA ALA A 16 -9.80 8.41 5.78
C ALA A 16 -9.02 7.28 6.49
N VAL A 17 -9.70 6.22 6.94
CA VAL A 17 -9.04 5.03 7.49
C VAL A 17 -8.14 4.36 6.45
N PHE A 18 -8.63 4.18 5.22
CA PHE A 18 -7.81 3.66 4.12
C PHE A 18 -6.66 4.60 3.77
N ALA A 19 -6.96 5.87 3.52
CA ALA A 19 -5.97 6.84 3.03
C ALA A 19 -4.87 7.16 4.05
N ASN A 20 -5.20 7.17 5.35
CA ASN A 20 -4.27 7.59 6.39
C ASN A 20 -3.86 6.43 7.32
N ASN A 21 -4.82 5.80 8.01
CA ASN A 21 -4.49 4.82 9.04
C ASN A 21 -3.81 3.57 8.46
N PHE A 22 -4.33 3.01 7.38
CA PHE A 22 -3.73 1.84 6.72
C PHE A 22 -2.40 2.20 6.06
N THR A 23 -2.32 3.35 5.38
CA THR A 23 -1.05 3.84 4.80
C THR A 23 0.06 3.98 5.84
N ASN A 24 -0.23 4.58 7.00
CA ASN A 24 0.73 4.69 8.09
C ASN A 24 1.13 3.31 8.64
N HIS A 25 0.18 2.39 8.74
CA HIS A 25 0.50 1.02 9.16
C HIS A 25 1.40 0.29 8.15
N CYS A 26 1.16 0.45 6.84
CA CYS A 26 2.06 -0.06 5.81
C CYS A 26 3.49 0.50 5.97
N CYS A 27 3.63 1.79 6.30
CA CYS A 27 4.94 2.38 6.61
C CYS A 27 5.58 1.74 7.86
N THR A 28 4.79 1.48 8.90
CA THR A 28 5.27 0.79 10.12
C THR A 28 5.80 -0.62 9.80
N LEU A 29 5.07 -1.40 8.98
CA LEU A 29 5.51 -2.73 8.56
C LEU A 29 6.79 -2.67 7.72
N ALA A 30 6.89 -1.70 6.82
CA ALA A 30 8.09 -1.51 6.00
C ALA A 30 9.32 -1.10 6.83
N TYR A 31 9.14 -0.22 7.82
CA TYR A 31 10.21 0.18 8.75
C TYR A 31 10.70 -1.03 9.54
N LYS A 32 9.77 -1.80 10.12
CA LYS A 32 10.08 -3.03 10.85
C LYS A 32 10.88 -4.02 10.00
N LEU A 33 10.49 -4.23 8.75
CA LEU A 33 11.18 -5.15 7.83
C LEU A 33 12.65 -4.73 7.59
N LEU A 34 12.90 -3.43 7.43
CA LEU A 34 14.26 -2.92 7.25
C LEU A 34 15.08 -3.00 8.54
N GLU A 35 14.48 -2.64 9.68
CA GLU A 35 15.14 -2.71 10.99
C GLU A 35 15.53 -4.14 11.35
N GLU A 36 14.65 -5.12 11.14
CA GLU A 36 14.93 -6.55 11.34
C GLU A 36 16.05 -7.07 10.42
N SER A 37 16.29 -6.39 9.29
CA SER A 37 17.37 -6.68 8.34
C SER A 37 18.64 -5.86 8.59
N GLY A 38 18.69 -5.04 9.64
CA GLY A 38 19.83 -4.16 9.94
C GLY A 38 20.00 -2.99 8.96
N ILE A 39 18.94 -2.64 8.22
CA ILE A 39 18.94 -1.57 7.22
C ILE A 39 18.27 -0.32 7.81
N ASN A 40 18.86 0.86 7.58
CA ASN A 40 18.30 2.12 8.07
C ASN A 40 16.93 2.42 7.40
N PRO A 41 15.82 2.47 8.16
CA PRO A 41 14.49 2.67 7.58
C PRO A 41 14.30 4.07 6.99
N LYS A 42 15.16 5.05 7.32
CA LYS A 42 15.13 6.39 6.71
C LYS A 42 15.35 6.38 5.21
N LEU A 43 15.87 5.29 4.63
CA LEU A 43 15.95 5.09 3.18
C LEU A 43 14.57 5.13 2.50
N LEU A 44 13.48 4.84 3.23
CA LEU A 44 12.12 4.89 2.70
C LEU A 44 11.55 6.30 2.59
N VAL A 45 12.08 7.29 3.32
CA VAL A 45 11.55 8.66 3.35
C VAL A 45 11.39 9.28 1.94
N PRO A 46 12.42 9.30 1.07
CA PRO A 46 12.27 9.85 -0.28
C PRO A 46 11.29 9.03 -1.14
N ILE A 47 11.23 7.71 -0.96
CA ILE A 47 10.34 6.81 -1.73
C ILE A 47 8.87 7.07 -1.38
N ILE A 48 8.58 7.24 -0.09
CA ILE A 48 7.24 7.57 0.40
C ILE A 48 6.83 8.97 -0.10
N ALA A 49 7.71 9.96 0.01
CA ALA A 49 7.44 11.32 -0.46
C ALA A 49 7.12 11.37 -1.96
N GLU A 50 7.90 10.66 -2.77
CA GLU A 50 7.68 10.56 -4.22
C GLU A 50 6.33 9.91 -4.55
N THR A 51 5.90 8.92 -3.77
CA THR A 51 4.60 8.27 -3.95
C THR A 51 3.46 9.25 -3.74
N PHE A 52 3.48 10.03 -2.65
CA PHE A 52 2.46 11.04 -2.38
C PHE A 52 2.47 12.18 -3.41
N ARG A 53 3.66 12.59 -3.88
CA ARG A 53 3.79 13.57 -4.96
C ARG A 53 3.09 13.08 -6.24
N LYS A 54 3.31 11.82 -6.64
CA LYS A 54 2.64 11.24 -7.83
C LYS A 54 1.13 11.10 -7.63
N ILE A 55 0.67 10.74 -6.45
CA ILE A 55 -0.77 10.66 -6.15
C ILE A 55 -1.43 12.01 -6.40
N ASP A 56 -0.79 13.10 -5.97
CA ASP A 56 -1.29 14.47 -6.19
C ASP A 56 -1.28 14.87 -7.67
N GLU A 57 -0.20 14.56 -8.39
CA GLU A 57 -0.01 14.99 -9.79
C GLU A 57 -0.83 14.22 -10.81
N ILE A 58 -0.91 12.90 -10.68
CA ILE A 58 -1.48 12.02 -11.71
C ILE A 58 -2.62 11.13 -11.19
N GLY A 59 -2.94 11.21 -9.90
CA GLY A 59 -3.97 10.41 -9.25
C GLY A 59 -3.48 9.00 -8.83
N PRO A 60 -4.16 8.36 -7.85
CA PRO A 60 -3.69 7.13 -7.23
C PRO A 60 -3.63 5.94 -8.20
N VAL A 61 -4.59 5.82 -9.12
CA VAL A 61 -4.63 4.72 -10.10
C VAL A 61 -3.40 4.77 -11.01
N LYS A 62 -3.08 5.93 -11.59
CA LYS A 62 -1.90 6.08 -12.47
C LYS A 62 -0.57 6.05 -11.70
N ALA A 63 -0.59 6.45 -10.43
CA ALA A 63 0.59 6.39 -9.57
C ALA A 63 0.94 4.96 -9.12
N GLN A 64 -0.01 4.01 -9.18
CA GLN A 64 0.20 2.63 -8.77
C GLN A 64 1.17 1.93 -9.73
N THR A 65 2.20 1.31 -9.17
CA THR A 65 3.21 0.54 -9.92
C THR A 65 3.58 -0.74 -9.15
N GLY A 66 4.57 -1.48 -9.64
CA GLY A 66 5.15 -2.63 -8.95
C GLY A 66 4.73 -3.99 -9.52
N PRO A 67 5.16 -5.09 -8.88
CA PRO A 67 4.95 -6.44 -9.39
C PRO A 67 3.49 -6.87 -9.39
N ALA A 68 2.66 -6.34 -8.48
CA ALA A 68 1.23 -6.68 -8.42
C ALA A 68 0.45 -6.16 -9.64
N VAL A 69 0.73 -4.93 -10.10
CA VAL A 69 0.11 -4.37 -11.32
C VAL A 69 0.42 -5.25 -12.54
N ARG A 70 1.68 -5.66 -12.70
CA ARG A 70 2.12 -6.50 -13.85
C ARG A 70 1.91 -8.00 -13.64
N TRP A 71 1.36 -8.39 -12.50
CA TRP A 71 1.25 -9.79 -12.07
C TRP A 71 2.54 -10.62 -12.21
N ASP A 72 3.66 -10.04 -11.78
CA ASP A 72 4.97 -10.69 -11.80
C ASP A 72 5.06 -11.75 -10.68
N THR A 73 4.52 -12.93 -10.95
CA THR A 73 4.40 -14.02 -9.97
C THR A 73 5.75 -14.48 -9.41
N ASN A 74 6.84 -14.36 -10.18
CA ASN A 74 8.18 -14.69 -9.69
C ASN A 74 8.59 -13.77 -8.54
N VAL A 75 8.43 -12.45 -8.72
CA VAL A 75 8.72 -11.47 -7.67
C VAL A 75 7.76 -11.61 -6.50
N LEU A 76 6.46 -11.81 -6.76
CA LEU A 76 5.44 -11.98 -5.72
C LEU A 76 5.71 -13.20 -4.84
N HIS A 77 6.14 -14.32 -5.43
CA HIS A 77 6.51 -15.52 -4.68
C HIS A 77 7.79 -15.29 -3.86
N ALA A 78 8.83 -14.69 -4.45
CA ALA A 78 10.06 -14.38 -3.73
C ALA A 78 9.81 -13.49 -2.51
N HIS A 79 9.01 -12.43 -2.63
CA HIS A 79 8.62 -11.59 -1.51
C HIS A 79 7.82 -12.36 -0.45
N THR A 80 6.88 -13.19 -0.89
CA THR A 80 6.08 -14.04 0.01
C THR A 80 6.95 -15.00 0.82
N ASP A 81 8.05 -15.48 0.25
CA ASP A 81 9.02 -16.36 0.91
C ASP A 81 9.92 -15.62 1.90
N LEU A 82 10.30 -14.37 1.61
CA LEU A 82 11.00 -13.50 2.55
C LEU A 82 10.16 -13.19 3.79
N LEU A 83 8.83 -13.13 3.63
CA LEU A 83 7.89 -12.86 4.72
C LEU A 83 7.48 -14.11 5.52
N ARG A 84 8.05 -15.30 5.25
CA ARG A 84 7.76 -16.54 6.00
C ARG A 84 7.90 -16.40 7.53
N PRO A 85 8.90 -15.69 8.09
CA PRO A 85 9.01 -15.50 9.53
C PRO A 85 7.87 -14.67 10.15
N ASN A 86 7.09 -13.94 9.34
CA ASN A 86 6.00 -13.08 9.80
C ASN A 86 4.69 -13.39 9.06
N PRO A 87 3.92 -14.42 9.50
CA PRO A 87 2.71 -14.86 8.81
C PRO A 87 1.64 -13.79 8.63
N ALA A 88 1.49 -12.89 9.61
CA ALA A 88 0.52 -11.80 9.54
C ALA A 88 0.90 -10.77 8.45
N MET A 89 2.16 -10.35 8.42
CA MET A 89 2.67 -9.44 7.38
C MET A 89 2.57 -10.09 5.98
N ARG A 90 2.86 -11.39 5.88
CA ARG A 90 2.71 -12.18 4.66
C ARG A 90 1.26 -12.20 4.15
N GLN A 91 0.29 -12.32 5.06
CA GLN A 91 -1.13 -12.30 4.69
C GLN A 91 -1.56 -10.92 4.18
N ILE A 92 -1.14 -9.84 4.85
CA ILE A 92 -1.39 -8.47 4.40
C ILE A 92 -0.79 -8.24 3.01
N TYR A 93 0.46 -8.67 2.79
CA TYR A 93 1.12 -8.54 1.50
C TYR A 93 0.34 -9.22 0.36
N LYS A 94 -0.14 -10.45 0.60
CA LYS A 94 -0.96 -11.19 -0.38
C LYS A 94 -2.26 -10.45 -0.67
N LEU A 95 -3.03 -10.10 0.36
CA LEU A 95 -4.32 -9.42 0.19
C LEU A 95 -4.18 -8.10 -0.57
N MET A 96 -3.16 -7.30 -0.27
CA MET A 96 -2.90 -6.04 -0.97
C MET A 96 -2.46 -6.28 -2.43
N SER A 97 -1.60 -7.28 -2.68
CA SER A 97 -1.14 -7.60 -4.04
C SER A 97 -2.30 -8.08 -4.91
N ASP A 98 -3.13 -8.98 -4.40
CA ASP A 98 -4.32 -9.49 -5.08
C ASP A 98 -5.30 -8.33 -5.36
N SER A 99 -5.56 -7.48 -4.36
CA SER A 99 -6.44 -6.31 -4.52
C SER A 99 -5.93 -5.31 -5.56
N ILE A 100 -4.61 -5.06 -5.62
CA ILE A 100 -4.01 -4.17 -6.62
C ILE A 100 -4.19 -4.76 -8.01
N HIS A 101 -3.91 -6.06 -8.17
CA HIS A 101 -4.01 -6.74 -9.46
C HIS A 101 -5.44 -6.78 -9.98
N TYR A 102 -6.40 -7.23 -9.15
CA TYR A 102 -7.80 -7.29 -9.56
C TYR A 102 -8.32 -5.93 -9.98
N TYR A 103 -8.03 -4.89 -9.19
CA TYR A 103 -8.43 -3.52 -9.52
C TYR A 103 -7.87 -3.07 -10.87
N HIS A 104 -6.59 -3.33 -11.18
CA HIS A 104 -6.02 -2.90 -12.46
C HIS A 104 -6.49 -3.77 -13.63
N SER A 105 -6.67 -5.08 -13.42
CA SER A 105 -7.17 -5.99 -14.47
C SER A 105 -8.61 -5.70 -14.90
N GLU A 106 -9.43 -5.09 -14.03
CA GLU A 106 -10.82 -4.72 -14.34
C GLU A 106 -10.97 -3.29 -14.88
N ASN A 107 -9.96 -2.43 -14.68
CA ASN A 107 -10.00 -1.01 -15.06
C ASN A 107 -9.02 -0.64 -16.21
N ASP A 108 -8.31 -1.63 -16.76
CA ASP A 108 -7.57 -1.56 -18.04
C ASP A 108 -8.49 -1.93 -19.23
#